data_AF-A0A3D0M7G0-F1
#
_entry.id   AF-A0A3D0M7G0-F1
#
_cell.length_a   1.000
_cell.length_b   1.000
_cell.length_c   1.000
_cell.angle_alpha   90.00
_cell.angle_beta   90.00
_cell.angle_gamma   90.00
#
_symmetry.space_group_name_H-M   'P 1'
#
loop_
_entity.id
_entity.type
_entity.pdbx_description
1 polymer ?
#
loop_
_entity_poly.entity_id
_entity_poly.type
_entity_poly.pdbx_seq_one_letter_code
_entity_poly.pdbx_strand_id
1 'polypeptide(L)'
;MEIVRKGKKTGGLKPEHIAEMKEHGVPDWYIESCKKIQYLFPKGHAAAYVTMSLRIAYYKVHYKEAYYAAYFTIRADSFDYETMAMGEDKARAAKQAIEDKPVDEQTAKDKETHTLLELVVEFYCRKCQFLPLDLYQSDSHKFRLVDGKLLPPFDTIQGMGQTAAESIVEARRDGPFATITDFLDRTKVSRTITDTMKRLGVFKDTPETDQMSLF
;
A
#
# COMPACT_ATOMS: atom_id res chain seq x y z
N MET A 1 -29.33 21.09 14.48
CA MET A 1 -28.09 20.57 13.87
C MET A 1 -27.29 19.68 14.82
N GLU A 2 -26.88 20.16 16.00
CA GLU A 2 -26.04 19.42 16.96
C GLU A 2 -26.58 18.04 17.38
N ILE A 3 -27.89 17.95 17.60
CA ILE A 3 -28.57 16.71 17.96
C ILE A 3 -28.58 15.72 16.78
N VAL A 4 -28.83 16.22 15.57
CA VAL A 4 -28.92 15.40 14.35
C VAL A 4 -27.55 14.83 13.98
N ARG A 5 -26.47 15.63 14.06
CA ARG A 5 -25.12 15.17 13.67
C ARG A 5 -24.54 14.08 14.57
N LYS A 6 -25.02 13.96 15.81
CA LYS A 6 -24.63 12.92 16.79
C LYS A 6 -25.57 11.70 16.76
N GLY A 7 -26.64 11.77 15.97
CA GLY A 7 -27.60 10.69 15.76
C GLY A 7 -28.28 10.21 17.05
N LYS A 8 -28.51 8.89 17.13
CA LYS A 8 -29.23 8.26 18.25
C LYS A 8 -28.52 8.41 19.61
N LYS A 9 -27.21 8.73 19.63
CA LYS A 9 -26.46 8.94 20.88
C LYS A 9 -26.95 10.14 21.70
N THR A 10 -27.70 11.06 21.10
CA THR A 10 -28.27 12.24 21.77
C THR A 10 -29.79 12.21 21.89
N GLY A 11 -30.43 11.05 21.68
CA GLY A 11 -31.89 10.91 21.76
C GLY A 11 -32.66 11.40 20.52
N GLY A 12 -31.97 11.91 19.49
CA GLY A 12 -32.59 12.35 18.23
C GLY A 12 -33.47 13.61 18.37
N LEU A 13 -34.20 13.94 17.30
CA LEU A 13 -35.09 15.10 17.29
C LEU A 13 -36.28 14.89 18.25
N LYS A 14 -36.32 15.69 19.32
CA LYS A 14 -37.47 15.79 20.24
C LYS A 14 -38.73 16.36 19.55
N PRO A 15 -39.94 16.09 20.09
CA PRO A 15 -41.20 16.63 19.57
C PRO A 15 -41.22 18.16 19.45
N GLU A 16 -40.63 18.88 20.42
CA GLU A 16 -40.52 20.34 20.40
C GLU A 16 -39.78 20.87 19.16
N HIS A 17 -38.69 20.22 18.75
CA HIS A 17 -37.97 20.60 17.53
C HIS A 17 -38.79 20.34 16.27
N ILE A 18 -39.58 19.26 16.25
CA ILE A 18 -40.41 18.90 15.10
C ILE A 18 -41.55 19.90 14.93
N ALA A 19 -42.17 20.34 16.03
CA ALA A 19 -43.21 21.36 16.02
C ALA A 19 -42.67 22.68 15.46
N GLU A 20 -41.53 23.16 15.98
CA GLU A 20 -40.86 24.38 15.52
C GLU A 20 -40.53 24.34 14.01
N MET A 21 -40.01 23.20 13.54
CA MET A 21 -39.70 22.98 12.13
C MET A 21 -40.97 23.06 11.26
N LYS A 22 -42.09 22.47 11.70
CA LYS A 22 -43.36 22.50 10.97
C LYS A 22 -43.98 23.89 10.94
N GLU A 23 -43.93 24.61 12.06
CA GLU A 23 -44.41 26.00 12.15
C GLU A 23 -43.72 26.92 11.15
N HIS A 24 -42.42 26.72 10.94
CA HIS A 24 -41.62 27.47 9.97
C HIS A 24 -41.64 26.88 8.55
N GLY A 25 -42.59 25.99 8.25
CA GLY A 25 -42.80 25.46 6.90
C GLY A 25 -41.71 24.49 6.41
N VAL A 26 -40.93 23.88 7.30
CA VAL A 26 -39.96 22.84 6.92
C VAL A 26 -40.70 21.60 6.42
N PRO A 27 -40.42 21.11 5.20
CA PRO A 27 -41.11 19.94 4.65
C PRO A 27 -40.90 18.66 5.47
N ASP A 28 -41.94 17.81 5.53
CA ASP A 28 -41.90 16.54 6.28
C ASP A 28 -40.73 15.64 5.84
N TRP A 29 -40.39 15.60 4.55
CA TRP A 29 -39.27 14.78 4.06
C TRP A 29 -37.92 15.18 4.69
N TYR A 30 -37.71 16.47 5.01
CA TYR A 30 -36.47 16.95 5.61
C TYR A 30 -36.38 16.55 7.08
N ILE A 31 -37.51 16.61 7.79
CA ILE A 31 -37.64 16.13 9.17
C ILE A 31 -37.35 14.63 9.23
N GLU A 32 -37.93 13.86 8.31
CA GLU A 32 -37.68 12.40 8.22
C GLU A 32 -36.24 12.08 7.83
N SER A 33 -35.62 12.90 6.97
CA SER A 33 -34.18 12.79 6.67
C SER A 33 -33.33 13.01 7.92
N CYS A 34 -33.61 14.05 8.70
CA CYS A 34 -32.89 14.33 9.95
C CYS A 34 -33.00 13.20 10.98
N LYS A 35 -34.12 12.49 11.03
CA LYS A 35 -34.30 11.33 11.93
C LYS A 35 -33.44 10.11 11.54
N LYS A 36 -33.05 10.00 10.27
CA LYS A 36 -32.26 8.88 9.75
C LYS A 36 -30.75 9.04 9.94
N ILE A 37 -30.26 10.29 10.07
CA ILE A 37 -28.84 10.58 10.19
C ILE A 37 -28.28 9.99 11.48
N GLN A 38 -27.32 9.07 11.35
CA GLN A 38 -26.59 8.49 12.49
C GLN A 38 -25.35 9.31 12.87
N TYR A 39 -24.69 9.89 11.87
CA TYR A 39 -23.50 10.71 12.01
C TYR A 39 -23.41 11.69 10.83
N LEU A 40 -23.00 12.94 11.07
CA LEU A 40 -22.79 13.94 10.02
C LEU A 40 -21.50 14.71 10.24
N PHE A 41 -20.65 14.78 9.21
CA PHE A 41 -19.41 15.55 9.25
C PHE A 41 -19.67 17.06 9.27
N PRO A 42 -18.92 17.84 10.07
CA PRO A 42 -18.92 19.29 9.95
C PRO A 42 -18.25 19.70 8.63
N LYS A 43 -18.75 20.79 8.01
CA LYS A 43 -18.27 21.28 6.71
C LYS A 43 -16.75 21.48 6.66
N GLY A 44 -16.13 21.98 7.73
CA GLY A 44 -14.69 22.19 7.79
C GLY A 44 -13.89 20.89 7.68
N HIS A 45 -14.37 19.79 8.27
CA HIS A 45 -13.73 18.47 8.16
C HIS A 45 -13.81 17.95 6.73
N ALA A 46 -15.01 18.02 6.11
CA ALA A 46 -15.19 17.63 4.72
C ALA A 46 -14.30 18.46 3.76
N ALA A 47 -14.24 19.78 3.95
CA ALA A 47 -13.38 20.66 3.15
C ALA A 47 -11.89 20.30 3.28
N ALA A 48 -11.41 20.02 4.49
CA ALA A 48 -10.02 19.63 4.72
C ALA A 48 -9.67 18.31 4.00
N TYR A 49 -10.51 17.28 4.15
CA TYR A 49 -10.30 15.98 3.50
C TYR A 49 -10.34 16.10 1.97
N VAL A 50 -11.36 16.78 1.43
CA VAL A 50 -11.50 16.98 -0.02
C VAL A 50 -10.31 17.76 -0.58
N THR A 51 -9.83 18.78 0.12
CA THR A 51 -8.64 19.54 -0.30
C THR A 51 -7.40 18.64 -0.38
N MET A 52 -7.21 17.75 0.60
CA MET A 52 -6.12 16.78 0.56
C MET A 52 -6.29 15.75 -0.56
N SER A 53 -7.50 15.24 -0.77
CA SER A 53 -7.81 14.34 -1.89
C SER A 53 -7.51 14.98 -3.24
N LEU A 54 -7.85 16.26 -3.44
CA LEU A 54 -7.56 16.98 -4.68
C LEU A 54 -6.05 17.15 -4.90
N ARG A 55 -5.29 17.45 -3.84
CA ARG A 55 -3.82 17.52 -3.92
C ARG A 55 -3.21 16.18 -4.34
N ILE A 56 -3.68 15.08 -3.75
CA ILE A 56 -3.21 13.72 -4.11
C ILE A 56 -3.64 13.36 -5.54
N ALA A 57 -4.88 13.68 -5.92
CA ALA A 57 -5.41 13.41 -7.26
C ALA A 57 -4.62 14.14 -8.35
N TYR A 58 -4.17 15.37 -8.09
CA TYR A 58 -3.30 16.11 -9.01
C TYR A 58 -2.03 15.31 -9.35
N TYR A 59 -1.36 14.72 -8.36
CA TYR A 59 -0.21 13.84 -8.61
C TYR A 59 -0.62 12.56 -9.32
N LYS A 60 -1.73 11.92 -8.95
CA LYS A 60 -2.22 10.72 -9.63
C LYS A 60 -2.43 10.97 -11.13
N VAL A 61 -2.92 12.14 -11.51
CA VAL A 61 -3.18 12.51 -12.91
C VAL A 61 -1.90 12.93 -13.64
N HIS A 62 -1.13 13.87 -13.07
CA HIS A 62 -0.04 14.55 -13.78
C HIS A 62 1.37 14.00 -13.48
N TYR A 63 1.55 13.30 -12.37
CA TYR A 63 2.84 12.76 -11.90
C TYR A 63 2.64 11.33 -11.38
N LYS A 64 2.05 10.47 -12.23
CA LYS A 64 1.52 9.17 -11.83
C LYS A 64 2.57 8.27 -11.17
N GLU A 65 3.81 8.25 -11.67
CA GLU A 65 4.89 7.45 -11.12
C GLU A 65 5.24 7.89 -9.69
N ALA A 66 5.29 9.19 -9.43
CA ALA A 66 5.50 9.73 -8.08
C ALA A 66 4.33 9.42 -7.15
N TYR A 67 3.09 9.47 -7.64
CA TYR A 67 1.91 9.05 -6.89
C TYR A 67 2.01 7.58 -6.47
N TYR A 68 2.32 6.68 -7.41
CA TYR A 68 2.43 5.25 -7.11
C TYR A 68 3.60 4.94 -6.18
N ALA A 69 4.76 5.57 -6.38
CA ALA A 69 5.90 5.40 -5.49
C ALA A 69 5.55 5.80 -4.04
N ALA A 70 4.90 6.96 -3.86
CA ALA A 70 4.46 7.41 -2.54
C ALA A 70 3.37 6.50 -1.95
N TYR A 71 2.40 6.07 -2.77
CA TYR A 71 1.32 5.19 -2.31
C TYR A 71 1.86 3.84 -1.84
N PHE A 72 2.66 3.16 -2.67
CA PHE A 72 3.21 1.85 -2.35
C PHE A 72 4.22 1.89 -1.20
N THR A 73 4.87 3.03 -0.96
CA THR A 73 5.74 3.20 0.21
C THR A 73 4.96 3.40 1.52
N ILE A 74 3.84 4.13 1.50
CA ILE A 74 3.20 4.63 2.73
C ILE A 74 1.94 3.83 3.12
N ARG A 75 1.27 3.21 2.14
CA ARG A 75 -0.07 2.64 2.31
C ARG A 75 -0.18 1.16 1.95
N ALA A 76 0.88 0.56 1.41
CA ALA A 76 0.85 -0.79 0.88
C ALA A 76 1.62 -1.77 1.78
N ASP A 77 1.25 -1.84 3.06
CA ASP A 77 1.91 -2.69 4.06
C ASP A 77 1.87 -4.19 3.69
N SER A 78 0.87 -4.59 2.89
CA SER A 78 0.68 -5.96 2.39
C SER A 78 1.21 -6.19 0.97
N PHE A 79 2.07 -5.30 0.45
CA PHE A 79 2.65 -5.45 -0.89
C PHE A 79 3.53 -6.69 -0.98
N ASP A 80 3.29 -7.50 -2.02
CA ASP A 80 4.09 -8.70 -2.31
C ASP A 80 4.74 -8.59 -3.70
N TYR A 81 6.07 -8.56 -3.74
CA TYR A 81 6.83 -8.39 -4.98
C TYR A 81 6.50 -9.45 -6.03
N GLU A 82 6.39 -10.71 -5.63
CA GLU A 82 6.21 -11.82 -6.57
C GLU A 82 4.86 -11.83 -7.27
N THR A 83 3.83 -11.41 -6.52
CA THR A 83 2.45 -11.35 -6.96
C THR A 83 2.16 -10.04 -7.70
N MET A 84 2.72 -8.92 -7.22
CA MET A 84 2.33 -7.58 -7.67
C MET A 84 3.33 -6.95 -8.65
N ALA A 85 4.64 -7.17 -8.48
CA ALA A 85 5.68 -6.48 -9.25
C ALA A 85 6.27 -7.31 -10.40
N MET A 86 5.97 -8.61 -10.48
CA MET A 86 6.49 -9.51 -11.53
C MET A 86 5.57 -9.63 -12.77
N GLY A 87 4.81 -8.58 -13.08
CA GLY A 87 4.02 -8.47 -14.31
C GLY A 87 2.51 -8.38 -14.10
N GLU A 88 1.84 -7.80 -15.11
CA GLU A 88 0.40 -7.52 -15.08
C GLU A 88 -0.44 -8.80 -14.96
N ASP A 89 -0.09 -9.85 -15.71
CA ASP A 89 -0.87 -11.10 -15.74
C ASP A 89 -0.92 -11.77 -14.35
N LYS A 90 0.21 -11.75 -13.62
CA LYS A 90 0.27 -12.27 -12.25
C LYS A 90 -0.61 -11.45 -11.30
N ALA A 91 -0.52 -10.13 -11.35
CA ALA A 91 -1.35 -9.25 -10.52
C ALA A 91 -2.84 -9.45 -10.81
N ARG A 92 -3.23 -9.59 -12.08
CA ARG A 92 -4.61 -9.87 -12.49
C ARG A 92 -5.09 -11.24 -12.01
N ALA A 93 -4.27 -12.28 -12.18
CA ALA A 93 -4.60 -13.62 -11.72
C ALA A 93 -4.79 -13.66 -10.20
N ALA A 94 -3.93 -12.99 -9.44
CA ALA A 94 -4.04 -12.89 -7.99
C ALA A 94 -5.30 -12.14 -7.55
N LYS A 95 -5.65 -11.05 -8.25
CA LYS A 95 -6.88 -10.30 -8.01
C LYS A 95 -8.10 -11.18 -8.26
N GLN A 96 -8.13 -11.87 -9.39
CA GLN A 96 -9.21 -12.78 -9.76
C GLN A 96 -9.37 -13.91 -8.75
N ALA A 97 -8.26 -14.50 -8.29
CA ALA A 97 -8.28 -15.56 -7.28
C ALA A 97 -8.90 -15.12 -5.94
N ILE A 98 -8.86 -13.83 -5.60
CA ILE A 98 -9.57 -13.29 -4.42
C ILE A 98 -11.05 -13.06 -4.75
N GLU A 99 -11.36 -12.56 -5.94
CA GLU A 99 -12.74 -12.30 -6.39
C GLU A 99 -13.56 -13.59 -6.56
N ASP A 100 -12.91 -14.69 -6.93
CA ASP A 100 -13.53 -16.00 -7.07
C ASP A 100 -13.87 -16.67 -5.72
N LYS A 101 -13.30 -16.18 -4.61
CA LYS A 101 -13.63 -16.69 -3.27
C LYS A 101 -15.03 -16.24 -2.86
N PRO A 102 -15.83 -17.11 -2.22
CA PRO A 102 -17.08 -16.71 -1.57
C PRO A 102 -16.86 -15.53 -0.61
N VAL A 103 -17.80 -14.57 -0.59
CA VAL A 103 -17.68 -13.31 0.16
C VAL A 103 -17.49 -13.55 1.67
N ASP A 104 -18.06 -14.62 2.18
CA ASP A 104 -17.98 -15.09 3.56
C ASP A 104 -16.62 -15.72 3.92
N GLU A 105 -15.86 -16.19 2.92
CA GLU A 105 -14.51 -16.74 3.10
C GLU A 105 -13.40 -15.69 2.93
N GLN A 106 -13.74 -14.50 2.41
CA GLN A 106 -12.77 -13.42 2.21
C GLN A 106 -12.35 -12.80 3.56
N THR A 107 -11.08 -13.00 3.91
CA THR A 107 -10.49 -12.43 5.12
C THR A 107 -10.30 -10.92 5.01
N ALA A 108 -10.05 -10.25 6.14
CA ALA A 108 -9.70 -8.82 6.13
C ALA A 108 -8.44 -8.55 5.28
N LYS A 109 -7.46 -9.46 5.33
CA LYS A 109 -6.24 -9.39 4.52
C LYS A 109 -6.52 -9.57 3.04
N ASP A 110 -7.45 -10.45 2.66
CA ASP A 110 -7.87 -10.60 1.25
C ASP A 110 -8.44 -9.29 0.71
N LYS A 111 -9.29 -8.60 1.48
CA LYS A 111 -9.89 -7.32 1.07
C LYS A 111 -8.85 -6.21 0.92
N GLU A 112 -7.88 -6.15 1.83
CA GLU A 112 -6.76 -5.21 1.76
C GLU A 112 -5.88 -5.49 0.53
N THR A 113 -5.51 -6.77 0.34
CA THR A 113 -4.69 -7.23 -0.80
C THR A 113 -5.41 -6.96 -2.12
N HIS A 114 -6.72 -7.19 -2.19
CA HIS A 114 -7.56 -6.90 -3.36
C HIS A 114 -7.54 -5.40 -3.70
N THR A 115 -7.76 -4.53 -2.71
CA THR A 115 -7.70 -3.07 -2.88
C THR A 115 -6.32 -2.63 -3.41
N LEU A 116 -5.25 -3.24 -2.91
CA LEU A 116 -3.90 -2.96 -3.38
C LEU A 116 -3.68 -3.46 -4.81
N LEU A 117 -4.16 -4.67 -5.13
CA LEU A 117 -4.09 -5.24 -6.48
C LEU A 117 -4.85 -4.41 -7.52
N GLU A 118 -5.97 -3.77 -7.15
CA GLU A 118 -6.66 -2.83 -8.04
C GLU A 118 -5.74 -1.68 -8.47
N LEU A 119 -4.97 -1.12 -7.53
CA LEU A 119 -4.00 -0.06 -7.83
C LEU A 119 -2.79 -0.57 -8.62
N VAL A 120 -2.32 -1.79 -8.35
CA VAL A 120 -1.23 -2.42 -9.12
C VAL A 120 -1.67 -2.69 -10.57
N VAL A 121 -2.89 -3.17 -10.77
CA VAL A 121 -3.45 -3.38 -12.12
C VAL A 121 -3.63 -2.03 -12.83
N GLU A 122 -4.13 -0.99 -12.14
CA GLU A 122 -4.20 0.38 -12.68
C GLU A 122 -2.80 0.89 -13.09
N PHE A 123 -1.78 0.66 -12.25
CA PHE A 123 -0.39 1.02 -12.51
C PHE A 123 0.11 0.43 -13.84
N TYR A 124 -0.10 -0.88 -14.06
CA TYR A 124 0.28 -1.53 -15.33
C TYR A 124 -0.55 -1.03 -16.52
N CYS A 125 -1.87 -0.85 -16.34
CA CYS A 125 -2.76 -0.32 -17.38
C CYS A 125 -2.31 1.05 -17.88
N ARG A 126 -1.75 1.88 -16.99
CA ARG A 126 -1.21 3.22 -17.29
C ARG A 126 0.23 3.19 -17.82
N LYS A 127 0.73 2.01 -18.18
CA LYS A 127 2.05 1.73 -18.77
C LYS A 127 3.22 2.08 -17.84
N CYS A 128 2.98 2.12 -16.54
CA CYS A 128 4.05 2.17 -15.56
C CYS A 128 4.68 0.78 -15.41
N GLN A 129 5.94 0.74 -14.99
CA GLN A 129 6.70 -0.50 -14.89
C GLN A 129 7.42 -0.59 -13.54
N PHE A 130 7.44 -1.78 -12.97
CA PHE A 130 8.36 -2.11 -11.89
C PHE A 130 9.70 -2.57 -12.47
N LEU A 131 10.79 -2.14 -11.85
CA LEU A 131 12.10 -2.69 -12.08
C LEU A 131 12.30 -3.96 -11.24
N PRO A 132 13.13 -4.91 -11.69
CA PRO A 132 13.54 -6.00 -10.83
C PRO A 132 14.27 -5.48 -9.61
N LEU A 133 14.14 -6.18 -8.48
CA LEU A 133 14.92 -5.90 -7.27
C LEU A 133 16.42 -5.84 -7.61
N ASP A 134 17.10 -4.85 -7.05
CA ASP A 134 18.52 -4.63 -7.29
C ASP A 134 19.26 -4.47 -5.96
N LEU A 135 20.28 -5.32 -5.73
CA LEU A 135 21.02 -5.38 -4.48
C LEU A 135 21.61 -4.02 -4.04
N TYR A 136 22.00 -3.17 -5.00
CA TYR A 136 22.69 -1.92 -4.73
C TYR A 136 21.80 -0.68 -4.90
N GLN A 137 20.67 -0.80 -5.61
CA GLN A 137 19.76 0.31 -5.84
C GLN A 137 18.45 0.23 -5.03
N SER A 138 17.93 -0.97 -4.74
CA SER A 138 16.70 -1.11 -3.97
C SER A 138 16.88 -0.52 -2.57
N ASP A 139 15.83 0.13 -2.07
CA ASP A 139 15.81 0.66 -0.71
C ASP A 139 15.36 -0.42 0.28
N SER A 140 15.39 -0.13 1.59
CA SER A 140 14.86 -1.05 2.59
C SER A 140 13.33 -1.01 2.62
N HIS A 141 12.72 0.16 2.44
CA HIS A 141 11.27 0.37 2.59
C HIS A 141 10.64 1.28 1.51
N LYS A 142 11.44 2.09 0.81
CA LYS A 142 10.91 3.09 -0.14
C LYS A 142 10.92 2.60 -1.59
N PHE A 143 9.78 2.72 -2.27
CA PHE A 143 9.77 2.60 -3.73
C PHE A 143 10.51 3.78 -4.36
N ARG A 144 11.61 3.50 -5.06
CA ARG A 144 12.43 4.52 -5.70
C ARG A 144 11.99 4.72 -7.15
N LEU A 145 11.93 5.97 -7.58
CA LEU A 145 11.73 6.29 -9.00
C LEU A 145 13.09 6.32 -9.70
N VAL A 146 13.29 5.41 -10.65
CA VAL A 146 14.52 5.29 -11.45
C VAL A 146 14.10 5.22 -12.92
N ASP A 147 14.54 6.19 -13.73
CA ASP A 147 14.23 6.28 -15.17
C ASP A 147 12.75 6.16 -15.52
N GLY A 148 11.88 6.77 -14.70
CA GLY A 148 10.42 6.72 -14.89
C GLY A 148 9.77 5.39 -14.50
N LYS A 149 10.51 4.51 -13.82
CA LYS A 149 10.05 3.19 -13.35
C LYS A 149 10.21 3.07 -11.84
N LEU A 150 9.43 2.20 -11.23
CA LEU A 150 9.45 2.01 -9.78
C LEU A 150 10.36 0.83 -9.44
N LEU A 151 11.40 1.09 -8.66
CA LEU A 151 12.25 0.07 -8.07
C LEU A 151 11.69 -0.32 -6.70
N PRO A 152 11.24 -1.57 -6.51
CA PRO A 152 10.71 -2.02 -5.23
C PRO A 152 11.80 -2.09 -4.15
N PRO A 153 11.43 -1.87 -2.89
CA PRO A 153 12.29 -2.08 -1.72
C PRO A 153 12.34 -3.56 -1.30
N PHE A 154 13.33 -3.93 -0.49
CA PHE A 154 13.54 -5.33 -0.08
C PHE A 154 12.44 -5.90 0.81
N ASP A 155 11.78 -5.07 1.62
CA ASP A 155 10.68 -5.49 2.50
C ASP A 155 9.40 -5.92 1.75
N THR A 156 9.34 -5.69 0.44
CA THR A 156 8.29 -6.27 -0.42
C THR A 156 8.46 -7.77 -0.69
N ILE A 157 9.61 -8.35 -0.31
CA ILE A 157 9.82 -9.80 -0.37
C ILE A 157 9.05 -10.45 0.78
N GLN A 158 8.19 -11.42 0.48
CA GLN A 158 7.42 -12.13 1.50
C GLN A 158 8.34 -12.72 2.59
N GLY A 159 8.07 -12.35 3.84
CA GLY A 159 8.85 -12.80 5.00
C GLY A 159 10.13 -12.00 5.28
N MET A 160 10.46 -11.01 4.44
CA MET A 160 11.50 -10.02 4.75
C MET A 160 10.94 -9.02 5.75
N GLY A 161 11.50 -8.98 6.96
CA GLY A 161 11.18 -7.94 7.94
C GLY A 161 11.92 -6.64 7.65
N GLN A 162 11.36 -5.51 8.11
CA GLN A 162 11.97 -4.19 7.94
C GLN A 162 13.43 -4.13 8.43
N THR A 163 13.74 -4.69 9.60
CA THR A 163 15.11 -4.71 10.14
C THR A 163 16.09 -5.49 9.25
N ALA A 164 15.63 -6.57 8.62
CA ALA A 164 16.45 -7.35 7.70
C ALA A 164 16.65 -6.60 6.38
N ALA A 165 15.64 -5.90 5.88
CA ALA A 165 15.78 -5.02 4.72
C ALA A 165 16.75 -3.85 4.99
N GLU A 166 16.69 -3.26 6.18
CA GLU A 166 17.60 -2.20 6.62
C GLU A 166 19.04 -2.70 6.76
N SER A 167 19.25 -3.91 7.28
CA SER A 167 20.61 -4.47 7.42
C SER A 167 21.29 -4.70 6.07
N ILE A 168 20.54 -5.04 5.01
CA ILE A 168 21.08 -5.13 3.64
C ILE A 168 21.60 -3.77 3.17
N VAL A 169 20.80 -2.72 3.36
CA VAL A 169 21.13 -1.35 2.92
C VAL A 169 22.30 -0.77 3.72
N GLU A 170 22.40 -1.12 5.01
CA GLU A 170 23.53 -0.71 5.84
C GLU A 170 24.80 -1.47 5.45
N ALA A 171 24.74 -2.81 5.39
CA ALA A 171 25.89 -3.65 5.08
C ALA A 171 26.52 -3.27 3.74
N ARG A 172 25.73 -2.98 2.69
CA ARG A 172 26.30 -2.62 1.37
C ARG A 172 27.11 -1.31 1.36
N ARG A 173 27.04 -0.49 2.42
CA ARG A 173 27.88 0.72 2.56
C ARG A 173 29.35 0.37 2.77
N ASP A 174 29.63 -0.79 3.36
CA ASP A 174 30.99 -1.29 3.57
C ASP A 174 31.62 -1.83 2.27
N GLY A 175 30.92 -1.71 1.14
CA GLY A 175 31.38 -2.11 -0.18
C GLY A 175 30.53 -3.24 -0.80
N PRO A 176 30.80 -3.61 -2.07
CA PRO A 176 30.11 -4.70 -2.74
C PRO A 176 30.22 -6.02 -1.97
N PHE A 177 29.16 -6.83 -1.99
CA PHE A 177 29.23 -8.21 -1.50
C PHE A 177 30.06 -9.07 -2.44
N ALA A 178 31.10 -9.71 -1.91
CA ALA A 178 31.98 -10.58 -2.70
C ALA A 178 31.28 -11.89 -3.07
N THR A 179 30.52 -12.46 -2.13
CA THR A 179 29.84 -13.74 -2.28
C THR A 179 28.48 -13.72 -1.57
N ILE A 180 27.64 -14.73 -1.84
CA ILE A 180 26.38 -14.91 -1.10
C ILE A 180 26.67 -15.22 0.39
N THR A 181 27.81 -15.85 0.69
CA THR A 181 28.24 -16.08 2.08
C THR A 181 28.61 -14.77 2.78
N ASP A 182 29.37 -13.90 2.12
CA ASP A 182 29.68 -12.55 2.62
C ASP A 182 28.40 -11.73 2.87
N PHE A 183 27.41 -11.84 1.97
CA PHE A 183 26.09 -11.24 2.17
C PHE A 183 25.40 -11.76 3.44
N LEU A 184 25.35 -13.08 3.64
CA LEU A 184 24.72 -13.68 4.82
C LEU A 184 25.39 -13.23 6.12
N ASP A 185 26.72 -13.22 6.14
CA ASP A 185 27.50 -12.88 7.34
C ASP A 185 27.34 -11.40 7.72
N ARG A 186 27.35 -10.50 6.72
CA ARG A 186 27.21 -9.05 6.94
C ARG A 186 25.78 -8.63 7.27
N THR A 187 24.79 -9.20 6.59
CA THR A 187 23.39 -8.75 6.71
C THR A 187 22.62 -9.49 7.79
N LYS A 188 23.04 -10.70 8.17
CA LYS A 188 22.33 -11.61 9.07
C LYS A 188 20.90 -11.95 8.61
N VAL A 189 20.62 -11.78 7.32
CA VAL A 189 19.36 -12.19 6.71
C VAL A 189 19.25 -13.72 6.76
N SER A 190 18.04 -14.24 6.95
CA SER A 190 17.85 -15.68 7.04
C SER A 190 18.19 -16.38 5.71
N ARG A 191 18.63 -17.64 5.79
CA ARG A 191 18.93 -18.44 4.59
C ARG A 191 17.72 -18.58 3.68
N THR A 192 16.52 -18.78 4.23
CA THR A 192 15.27 -18.86 3.46
C THR A 192 15.00 -17.60 2.61
N ILE A 193 15.24 -16.42 3.18
CA ILE A 193 15.06 -15.16 2.46
C ILE A 193 16.18 -14.95 1.44
N THR A 194 17.40 -15.34 1.76
CA THR A 194 18.53 -15.30 0.82
C THR A 194 18.29 -16.22 -0.38
N ASP A 195 17.76 -17.42 -0.16
CA ASP A 195 17.37 -18.36 -1.22
C ASP A 195 16.23 -17.77 -2.08
N THR A 196 15.31 -17.04 -1.46
CA THR A 196 14.24 -16.30 -2.17
C THR A 196 14.84 -15.19 -3.04
N MET A 197 15.73 -14.37 -2.49
CA MET A 197 16.43 -13.31 -3.25
C MET A 197 17.24 -13.89 -4.42
N LYS A 198 17.87 -15.05 -4.23
CA LYS A 198 18.58 -15.78 -5.29
C LYS A 198 17.62 -16.24 -6.40
N ARG A 199 16.48 -16.84 -6.05
CA ARG A 199 15.44 -17.24 -7.00
C ARG A 199 14.86 -16.04 -7.77
N LEU A 200 14.77 -14.88 -7.12
CA LEU A 200 14.31 -13.63 -7.74
C LEU A 200 15.40 -12.95 -8.59
N GLY A 201 16.61 -13.51 -8.65
CA GLY A 201 17.72 -13.01 -9.47
C GLY A 201 18.41 -11.77 -8.90
N VAL A 202 18.23 -11.45 -7.60
CA VAL A 202 18.81 -10.25 -6.97
C VAL A 202 20.34 -10.28 -6.98
N PHE A 203 20.92 -11.47 -6.81
CA PHE A 203 22.36 -11.67 -6.75
C PHE A 203 23.05 -11.76 -8.11
N LYS A 204 22.32 -11.76 -9.24
CA LYS A 204 22.87 -11.80 -10.62
C LYS A 204 24.08 -12.75 -10.75
N ASP A 205 25.29 -12.20 -10.88
CA ASP A 205 26.55 -12.92 -11.10
C ASP A 205 27.40 -13.12 -9.82
N THR A 206 26.87 -12.83 -8.63
CA THR A 206 27.60 -12.99 -7.36
C THR A 206 27.88 -14.47 -7.08
N PRO A 207 29.15 -14.88 -6.89
CA PRO A 207 29.52 -16.26 -6.55
C PRO A 207 28.93 -16.73 -5.22
N GLU A 208 28.71 -18.04 -5.05
CA GLU A 208 28.18 -18.59 -3.79
C GLU A 208 29.15 -18.47 -2.61
N THR A 209 30.41 -18.83 -2.86
CA THR A 209 31.46 -18.92 -1.84
C THR A 209 32.79 -18.44 -2.40
N ASP A 210 33.68 -18.02 -1.51
CA ASP A 210 35.03 -17.66 -1.89
C ASP A 210 35.77 -18.94 -2.28
N GLN A 211 36.11 -19.10 -3.56
CA GLN A 211 36.95 -20.22 -4.02
C GLN A 211 38.45 -19.99 -3.79
N MET A 212 38.84 -19.00 -2.97
CA MET A 212 40.24 -18.69 -2.67
C MET A 212 40.48 -18.70 -1.17
N SER A 213 41.04 -19.81 -0.69
CA SER A 213 41.73 -19.88 0.60
C SER A 213 43.12 -19.27 0.41
N LEU A 214 43.31 -18.05 0.90
CA LEU A 214 44.65 -17.50 1.13
C LEU A 214 45.10 -17.98 2.51
N PHE A 215 45.82 -19.10 2.51
CA PHE A 215 46.60 -19.58 3.66
C PHE A 215 47.78 -18.64 3.95
#